data_AF-F1B8D7-F1
#
_entry.id   AF-F1B8D7-F1
#
_cell.length_a   1.000
_cell.length_b   1.000
_cell.length_c   1.000
_cell.angle_alpha   90.00
_cell.angle_beta   90.00
_cell.angle_gamma   90.00
#
_symmetry.space_group_name_H-M   'P 1'
#
loop_
_entity.id
_entity.type
_entity.pdbx_description
1 polymer ?
#
loop_
_entity_poly.entity_id
_entity_poly.type
_entity_poly.pdbx_seq_one_letter_code
_entity_poly.pdbx_strand_id
1 'polypeptide(L)' 'MYTTMTILTLTSLIPPIAATLVNPNEKTSYPHYVKTIIATTFMISLLPTMTFMCTDQEAIISNWHWTATQTLELSLS' A
#
# COMPACT_ATOMS: atom_id res chain seq x y z
N MET A 1 12.08 -10.00 -0.38
CA MET A 1 10.83 -10.47 0.27
C MET A 1 10.13 -9.33 1.00
N TYR A 2 10.82 -8.61 1.90
CA TYR A 2 10.31 -7.43 2.60
C TYR A 2 9.69 -6.37 1.66
N THR A 3 10.45 -5.92 0.65
CA THR A 3 10.01 -4.96 -0.39
C THR A 3 8.72 -5.38 -1.11
N THR A 4 8.58 -6.66 -1.41
CA THR A 4 7.39 -7.19 -2.09
C THR A 4 6.18 -7.16 -1.18
N MET A 5 6.36 -7.44 0.12
CA MET A 5 5.28 -7.39 1.11
C MET A 5 4.82 -5.96 1.40
N THR A 6 5.73 -4.99 1.47
CA THR A 6 5.38 -3.57 1.65
C THR A 6 4.72 -2.95 0.41
N ILE A 7 5.09 -3.36 -0.81
CA ILE A 7 4.40 -2.91 -2.03
C ILE A 7 2.99 -3.54 -2.10
N LEU A 8 2.84 -4.79 -1.66
CA LEU A 8 1.56 -5.49 -1.64
C LEU A 8 0.55 -4.84 -0.68
N THR A 9 1.01 -4.34 0.48
CA THR A 9 0.11 -3.62 1.41
C THR A 9 -0.42 -2.35 0.76
N LEU A 10 0.45 -1.53 0.15
CA LEU A 10 0.07 -0.29 -0.53
C LEU A 10 -0.91 -0.52 -1.69
N THR A 11 -0.64 -1.54 -2.52
CA THR A 11 -1.52 -1.88 -3.66
C THR A 11 -2.87 -2.42 -3.23
N SER A 12 -2.98 -3.07 -2.06
CA SER A 12 -4.24 -3.57 -1.52
C SER A 12 -5.26 -2.46 -1.17
N LEU A 13 -4.84 -1.19 -1.03
CA LEU A 13 -5.75 -0.04 -0.81
C LEU A 13 -6.31 0.57 -2.11
N ILE A 14 -5.79 0.20 -3.28
CA ILE A 14 -6.25 0.73 -4.58
C ILE A 14 -7.67 0.26 -4.95
N PRO A 15 -8.07 -1.00 -4.74
CA PRO A 15 -9.41 -1.50 -5.10
C PRO A 15 -10.61 -0.71 -4.51
N PRO A 16 -10.66 -0.33 -3.21
CA PRO A 16 -11.79 0.44 -2.70
C PRO A 16 -11.86 1.84 -3.31
N ILE A 17 -10.72 2.46 -3.60
CA ILE A 17 -10.66 3.76 -4.29
C ILE A 17 -11.21 3.62 -5.71
N ALA A 18 -10.74 2.62 -6.46
CA ALA A 18 -11.22 2.33 -7.81
C ALA A 18 -12.73 2.00 -7.83
N ALA A 19 -13.24 1.28 -6.82
CA ALA A 19 -14.66 0.96 -6.69
C ALA A 19 -15.54 2.21 -6.57
N THR A 20 -15.10 3.25 -5.83
CA THR A 20 -15.84 4.54 -5.77
C THR A 20 -15.90 5.26 -7.11
N LEU A 21 -14.85 5.14 -7.93
CA LEU A 21 -14.78 5.76 -9.25
C LEU A 21 -15.68 5.06 -10.26
N VAL A 22 -15.78 3.72 -10.20
CA VAL A 22 -16.53 2.91 -11.16
C VAL A 22 -18.02 2.88 -10.83
N ASN A 23 -18.41 2.77 -9.56
CA ASN A 23 -19.82 2.65 -9.20
C ASN A 23 -20.18 3.45 -7.93
N PRO A 24 -20.29 4.78 -8.04
CA PRO A 24 -20.52 5.67 -6.90
C PRO A 24 -21.90 5.52 -6.23
N ASN A 25 -22.83 4.76 -6.84
CA ASN A 25 -24.22 4.64 -6.36
C ASN A 25 -24.52 3.32 -5.62
N GLU A 26 -23.58 2.37 -5.56
CA GLU A 26 -23.68 1.14 -4.77
C GLU A 26 -23.57 1.47 -3.26
N LYS A 27 -24.68 1.76 -2.60
CA LYS A 27 -24.69 2.20 -1.19
C LYS A 27 -24.82 1.07 -0.17
N THR A 28 -25.37 -0.07 -0.55
CA THR A 28 -25.75 -1.14 0.39
C THR A 28 -24.61 -2.10 0.72
N SER A 29 -23.76 -2.44 -0.26
CA SER A 29 -22.65 -3.39 -0.10
C SER A 29 -21.30 -2.70 0.18
N TYR A 30 -21.15 -1.46 -0.27
CA TYR A 30 -19.88 -0.74 -0.30
C TYR A 30 -19.25 -0.52 1.08
N PRO A 31 -19.98 -0.11 2.14
CA PRO A 31 -19.40 0.03 3.47
C PRO A 31 -18.86 -1.29 4.04
N HIS A 32 -19.54 -2.40 3.77
CA HIS A 32 -19.10 -3.73 4.18
C HIS A 32 -17.86 -4.17 3.40
N TYR A 33 -17.85 -3.93 2.09
CA TYR A 33 -16.70 -4.19 1.23
C TYR A 33 -15.44 -3.42 1.68
N VAL A 34 -15.56 -2.12 1.95
CA VAL A 34 -14.46 -1.29 2.46
C VAL A 34 -13.95 -1.82 3.80
N LYS A 35 -14.84 -2.19 4.72
CA LYS A 35 -14.46 -2.76 6.02
C LYS A 35 -13.63 -4.03 5.86
N THR A 36 -14.04 -4.94 4.98
CA THR A 36 -13.32 -6.20 4.72
C THR A 36 -11.96 -5.93 4.08
N ILE A 37 -11.86 -4.99 3.14
CA ILE A 37 -10.58 -4.62 2.54
C ILE A 37 -9.64 -4.03 3.59
N ILE A 38 -10.10 -3.07 4.39
CA ILE A 38 -9.27 -2.47 5.45
C ILE A 38 -8.77 -3.55 6.42
N ALA A 39 -9.63 -4.48 6.84
CA ALA A 39 -9.23 -5.58 7.71
C ALA A 39 -8.19 -6.49 7.05
N THR A 40 -8.38 -6.82 5.77
CA THR A 40 -7.45 -7.67 5.02
C THR A 40 -6.10 -6.97 4.81
N THR A 41 -6.11 -5.69 4.43
CA THR A 41 -4.92 -4.87 4.26
C THR A 41 -4.16 -4.69 5.58
N PHE A 42 -4.86 -4.51 6.69
CA PHE A 42 -4.26 -4.49 8.02
C PHE A 42 -3.53 -5.80 8.33
N MET A 43 -4.17 -6.95 8.09
CA MET A 43 -3.53 -8.26 8.30
C MET A 43 -2.28 -8.45 7.42
N ILE A 44 -2.31 -7.99 6.16
CA ILE A 44 -1.14 -8.05 5.28
C ILE A 44 -0.03 -7.13 5.80
N SER A 45 -0.37 -5.95 6.35
CA SER A 45 0.62 -5.00 6.88
C SER A 45 1.37 -5.49 8.11
N LEU A 46 0.80 -6.43 8.86
CA LEU A 46 1.50 -7.06 9.98
C LEU A 46 2.69 -7.91 9.52
N LEU A 47 2.69 -8.46 8.31
CA LEU A 47 3.79 -9.29 7.81
C LEU A 47 5.13 -8.52 7.72
N PRO A 48 5.22 -7.35 7.04
CA PRO A 48 6.43 -6.56 7.05
C PRO A 48 6.75 -6.01 8.45
N THR A 49 5.76 -5.65 9.27
CA THR A 49 6.01 -5.19 10.66
C THR A 49 6.66 -6.26 11.52
N MET A 50 6.18 -7.50 11.47
CA MET A 50 6.77 -8.63 12.20
C MET A 50 8.18 -8.93 11.68
N THR A 51 8.38 -8.83 10.37
CA THR A 51 9.72 -9.01 9.78
C THR A 51 10.69 -7.95 10.29
N PHE A 52 10.28 -6.68 10.34
CA PHE A 52 11.05 -5.59 10.93
C PHE A 52 11.39 -5.89 12.40
N MET A 53 10.42 -6.28 13.23
CA MET A 53 10.65 -6.59 14.64
C MET A 53 11.55 -7.80 14.87
N CYS A 54 11.52 -8.79 13.98
CA CYS A 54 12.30 -10.02 14.14
C CYS A 54 13.75 -9.91 13.64
N THR A 55 14.00 -9.06 12.64
CA THR A 55 15.33 -8.98 11.99
C THR A 55 15.94 -7.59 11.98
N ASP A 56 15.29 -6.60 12.61
CA ASP A 56 15.66 -5.17 12.58
C ASP A 56 15.96 -4.66 11.16
N GLN A 57 15.28 -5.23 10.17
CA GLN A 57 15.56 -4.96 8.76
C GLN A 57 14.81 -3.71 8.31
N GLU A 58 15.53 -2.60 8.22
CA GLU A 58 15.06 -1.36 7.58
C GLU A 58 15.35 -1.39 6.08
N ALA A 59 14.37 -0.97 5.27
CA ALA A 59 14.58 -0.81 3.84
C ALA A 59 13.88 0.45 3.33
N ILE A 60 14.61 1.24 2.56
CA ILE A 60 14.08 2.30 1.72
C ILE A 60 13.89 1.71 0.33
N ILE A 61 12.66 1.75 -0.16
CA ILE A 61 12.33 1.38 -1.54
C ILE A 61 12.45 2.67 -2.34
N SER A 62 12.92 2.63 -3.58
CA SER A 62 12.96 3.81 -4.46
C SER A 62 12.51 3.37 -5.85
N ASN A 63 11.23 3.05 -5.97
CA ASN A 63 10.69 2.35 -7.14
C ASN A 63 10.47 3.27 -8.34
N TRP A 64 10.24 4.57 -8.12
CA TRP A 64 9.93 5.50 -9.20
C TRP A 64 10.84 6.72 -9.14
N HIS A 65 11.71 6.90 -10.14
CA HIS A 65 12.44 8.16 -10.29
C HIS A 65 11.47 9.22 -10.82
N TRP A 66 11.09 10.20 -9.98
CA TRP A 66 10.09 11.20 -10.32
C TRP A 66 10.71 12.34 -11.14
N THR A 67 11.77 12.98 -10.65
CA THR A 67 12.47 14.06 -11.36
C THR A 67 13.84 14.32 -10.75
N ALA A 68 14.78 14.80 -11.55
CA ALA A 68 16.08 15.29 -11.10
C ALA A 68 16.19 16.80 -11.41
N THR A 69 16.48 17.61 -10.40
CA THR A 69 16.82 19.03 -10.58
C THR A 69 18.25 19.27 -10.11
N GLN A 70 19.15 19.55 -11.05
CA GLN A 70 20.59 19.71 -10.80
C GLN A 70 21.19 18.49 -10.07
N THR A 71 21.45 18.60 -8.77
CA THR A 71 22.04 17.53 -7.94
C THR A 71 20.99 16.79 -7.09
N LEU A 72 19.72 17.18 -7.16
CA LEU A 72 18.65 16.66 -6.32
C LEU A 72 17.77 15.70 -7.13
N GLU A 73 17.87 14.41 -6.85
CA GLU A 73 17.00 13.40 -7.43
C GLU A 73 15.86 13.07 -6.48
N LEU A 74 14.62 13.36 -6.91
CA LEU A 74 13.42 12.96 -6.22
C LEU A 74 13.00 11.59 -6.76
N SER A 75 13.09 10.59 -5.91
CA SER A 75 12.53 9.26 -6.16
C SER A 75 11.41 8.98 -5.17
N LEU A 76 10.31 8.42 -5.68
CA LEU A 76 9.16 7.97 -4.92
C LEU A 76 9.57 6.67 -4.23
N SER A 77 9.63 6.75 -2.89
CA SER A 77 10.00 5.65 -2.01
C SER A 77 8.81 4.85 -1.53
#